data_AF-A0A7C0UUY1-F1
#
_entry.id   AF-A0A7C0UUY1-F1
#
_cell.length_a   1.000
_cell.length_b   1.000
_cell.length_c   1.000
_cell.angle_alpha   90.00
_cell.angle_beta   90.00
_cell.angle_gamma   90.00
#
_symmetry.space_group_name_H-M   'P 1'
#
loop_
_entity.id
_entity.type
_entity.pdbx_description
1 polymer ?
#
loop_
_entity_poly.entity_id
_entity_poly.type
_entity_poly.pdbx_seq_one_letter_code
_entity_poly.pdbx_strand_id
1 'polypeptide(L)'
;CNKIWNAARFVLLQLPKTKKQIQLPKSSNLTRADKRILNRLKKTAKSVNRDLSSFRFGQAAHKLYDFFWHDFCDVYIEQSKKQLSKEASSKKRRTLTQNVLVYVLFSCLKLLHPFLPFVTEEIYQMLPLKNKKRSLMVENWPE
;
A
#
# COMPACT_ATOMS: atom_id res chain seq x y z
N CYS A 1 0.78 15.45 4.57
CA CYS A 1 -0.41 14.60 4.86
C CYS A 1 -1.40 14.48 3.70
N ASN A 2 -1.75 15.55 2.97
CA ASN A 2 -2.76 15.52 1.90
C ASN A 2 -2.59 14.39 0.86
N LYS A 3 -1.35 14.10 0.43
CA LYS A 3 -1.10 13.06 -0.58
C LYS A 3 -1.41 11.65 -0.08
N ILE A 4 -1.17 11.35 1.20
CA ILE A 4 -1.51 10.06 1.82
C ILE A 4 -3.03 9.86 1.82
N TRP A 5 -3.76 10.89 2.23
CA TRP A 5 -5.22 10.90 2.19
C TRP A 5 -5.78 10.72 0.79
N ASN A 6 -5.26 11.44 -0.20
CA ASN A 6 -5.72 11.33 -1.59
C ASN A 6 -5.49 9.93 -2.16
N ALA A 7 -4.30 9.35 -1.91
CA ALA A 7 -3.99 7.98 -2.30
C ALA A 7 -4.92 6.97 -1.61
N ALA A 8 -5.14 7.12 -0.30
CA ALA A 8 -6.03 6.24 0.45
C ALA A 8 -7.47 6.29 -0.05
N ARG A 9 -8.02 7.50 -0.27
CA ARG A 9 -9.37 7.69 -0.83
C ARG A 9 -9.50 7.02 -2.19
N PHE A 10 -8.52 7.22 -3.07
CA PHE A 10 -8.52 6.56 -4.38
C PHE A 10 -8.58 5.03 -4.23
N VAL A 11 -7.73 4.44 -3.40
CA VAL A 11 -7.69 2.98 -3.21
C VAL A 11 -9.01 2.47 -2.60
N LEU A 12 -9.54 3.15 -1.58
CA LEU A 12 -10.81 2.79 -0.94
C LEU A 12 -11.97 2.77 -1.93
N LEU A 13 -12.04 3.73 -2.85
CA LEU A 13 -13.05 3.77 -3.91
C LEU A 13 -12.99 2.57 -4.86
N GLN A 14 -11.84 1.92 -4.98
CA GLN A 14 -11.70 0.73 -5.83
C GLN A 14 -12.10 -0.57 -5.12
N LEU A 15 -12.29 -0.54 -3.80
CA LEU A 15 -12.59 -1.75 -3.04
C LEU A 15 -14.09 -2.04 -3.00
N PRO A 16 -14.48 -3.33 -3.03
CA PRO A 16 -15.85 -3.70 -2.73
C PRO A 16 -16.16 -3.36 -1.26
N LYS A 17 -17.45 -3.10 -0.96
CA LYS A 17 -17.91 -2.84 0.41
C LYS A 17 -17.79 -4.06 1.35
N THR A 18 -17.43 -5.23 0.82
CA THR A 18 -17.26 -6.45 1.60
C THR A 18 -15.90 -6.47 2.30
N LYS A 19 -15.89 -6.97 3.55
CA LYS A 19 -14.65 -7.18 4.29
C LYS A 19 -13.73 -8.14 3.54
N LYS A 20 -12.45 -7.80 3.47
CA LYS A 20 -11.44 -8.53 2.70
C LYS A 20 -10.21 -8.85 3.55
N GLN A 21 -9.59 -9.99 3.26
CA GLN A 21 -8.26 -10.29 3.79
C GLN A 21 -7.21 -9.71 2.83
N ILE A 22 -6.34 -8.86 3.34
CA ILE A 22 -5.19 -8.35 2.59
C ILE A 22 -4.05 -9.36 2.72
N GLN A 23 -3.60 -9.87 1.59
CA GLN A 23 -2.44 -10.76 1.50
C GLN A 23 -1.58 -10.34 0.32
N LEU A 24 -0.30 -10.71 0.34
CA LEU A 24 0.60 -10.50 -0.81
C LEU A 24 -0.02 -11.16 -2.05
N PRO A 25 -0.33 -10.40 -3.11
CA PRO A 25 -0.92 -10.97 -4.31
C PRO A 25 0.06 -11.94 -4.98
N LYS A 26 -0.30 -13.22 -5.05
CA LYS A 26 0.45 -14.25 -5.77
C LYS A 26 -0.36 -14.66 -7.00
N SER A 27 0.07 -14.24 -8.19
CA SER A 27 -0.55 -14.67 -9.45
C SER A 27 0.42 -14.54 -10.61
N SER A 28 0.39 -15.51 -11.53
CA SER A 28 1.07 -15.39 -12.83
C SER A 28 0.53 -14.24 -13.67
N ASN A 29 -0.71 -13.80 -13.41
CA ASN A 29 -1.42 -12.75 -14.15
C ASN A 29 -1.11 -11.31 -13.70
N LEU A 30 -0.20 -11.13 -12.75
CA LEU A 30 0.26 -9.79 -12.34
C LEU A 30 0.90 -9.07 -13.54
N THR A 31 0.53 -7.81 -13.75
CA THR A 31 1.13 -6.98 -14.78
C THR A 31 2.58 -6.64 -14.43
N ARG A 32 3.34 -6.12 -15.41
CA ARG A 32 4.71 -5.64 -15.17
C ARG A 32 4.72 -4.52 -14.12
N ALA A 33 3.71 -3.65 -14.14
CA ALA A 33 3.53 -2.59 -13.14
C ALA A 33 3.32 -3.17 -11.73
N ASP A 34 2.44 -4.16 -11.59
CA ASP A 34 2.16 -4.81 -10.30
C ASP A 34 3.40 -5.47 -9.72
N LYS A 35 4.13 -6.24 -10.54
CA LYS A 35 5.37 -6.89 -10.14
C LYS A 35 6.42 -5.87 -9.71
N ARG A 36 6.52 -4.74 -10.45
CA ARG A 36 7.48 -3.67 -10.14
C ARG A 36 7.16 -3.02 -8.80
N ILE A 37 5.91 -2.62 -8.53
CA ILE A 37 5.58 -1.94 -7.27
C ILE A 37 5.75 -2.87 -6.07
N LEU A 38 5.38 -4.16 -6.20
CA LEU A 38 5.57 -5.14 -5.13
C LEU A 38 7.06 -5.38 -4.82
N ASN A 39 7.90 -5.44 -5.86
CA ASN A 39 9.34 -5.57 -5.68
C ASN A 39 9.97 -4.30 -5.07
N ARG A 40 9.52 -3.11 -5.49
CA ARG A 40 9.95 -1.84 -4.91
C ARG A 40 9.56 -1.75 -3.43
N LEU A 41 8.30 -2.06 -3.09
CA LEU A 41 7.83 -2.12 -1.71
C LEU A 41 8.70 -3.04 -0.85
N LYS A 42 8.98 -4.26 -1.32
CA LYS A 42 9.83 -5.23 -0.61
C LYS A 42 11.24 -4.66 -0.36
N LYS A 43 11.85 -4.02 -1.35
CA LYS A 43 13.18 -3.39 -1.20
C LYS A 43 13.13 -2.21 -0.23
N THR A 44 12.10 -1.38 -0.30
CA THR A 44 11.90 -0.24 0.61
C THR A 44 11.70 -0.72 2.04
N ALA A 45 10.82 -1.69 2.30
CA ALA A 45 10.58 -2.26 3.63
C ALA A 45 11.88 -2.77 4.25
N LYS A 46 12.68 -3.55 3.51
CA LYS A 46 14.00 -4.01 3.98
C LYS A 46 14.95 -2.87 4.33
N SER A 47 15.04 -1.84 3.49
CA SER A 47 15.93 -0.70 3.80
C SER A 47 15.44 0.10 4.99
N VAL A 48 14.13 0.33 5.11
CA VAL A 48 13.52 1.03 6.25
C VAL A 48 13.77 0.26 7.52
N ASN A 49 13.56 -1.06 7.52
CA ASN A 49 13.83 -1.92 8.68
C ASN A 49 15.29 -1.84 9.11
N ARG A 50 16.24 -1.91 8.16
CA ARG A 50 17.67 -1.76 8.47
C ARG A 50 18.00 -0.39 9.10
N ASP A 51 17.39 0.68 8.59
CA ASP A 51 17.63 2.03 9.12
C ASP A 51 17.00 2.21 10.50
N LEU A 52 15.79 1.70 10.73
CA LEU A 52 15.14 1.69 12.04
C LEU A 52 15.94 0.90 13.07
N SER A 53 16.41 -0.31 12.72
CA SER A 53 17.28 -1.10 13.61
C SER A 53 18.62 -0.44 13.92
N SER A 54 19.04 0.52 13.10
CA SER A 54 20.27 1.30 13.32
C SER A 54 19.98 2.70 13.89
N PHE A 55 18.76 2.95 14.39
CA PHE A 55 18.32 4.25 14.92
C PHE A 55 18.42 5.43 13.93
N ARG A 56 18.47 5.15 12.62
CA ARG A 56 18.52 6.16 11.55
C ARG A 56 17.12 6.57 11.08
N PHE A 57 16.30 7.09 11.99
CA PHE A 57 14.89 7.42 11.74
C PHE A 57 14.68 8.39 10.57
N GLY A 58 15.51 9.43 10.45
CA GLY A 58 15.39 10.39 9.35
C GLY A 58 15.60 9.76 7.96
N GLN A 59 16.56 8.84 7.84
CA GLN A 59 16.81 8.12 6.59
C GLN A 59 15.69 7.14 6.26
N ALA A 60 15.20 6.43 7.28
CA ALA A 60 14.06 5.53 7.15
C ALA A 60 12.82 6.29 6.65
N ALA A 61 12.52 7.44 7.26
CA ALA A 61 11.40 8.29 6.88
C ALA A 61 11.56 8.78 5.43
N HIS A 62 12.72 9.33 5.07
CA HIS A 62 12.96 9.88 3.73
C HIS A 62 12.76 8.83 2.63
N LYS A 63 13.37 7.64 2.78
CA LYS A 63 13.22 6.54 1.81
C LYS A 63 11.77 6.08 1.65
N LEU A 64 11.04 6.04 2.76
CA LEU A 64 9.64 5.65 2.75
C LEU A 64 8.76 6.72 2.10
N TYR A 65 9.02 7.99 2.35
CA TYR A 65 8.36 9.11 1.69
C TYR A 65 8.60 9.08 0.18
N ASP A 66 9.85 8.91 -0.26
CA ASP A 66 10.21 8.83 -1.67
C ASP A 66 9.47 7.70 -2.38
N PHE A 67 9.44 6.51 -1.77
CA PHE A 67 8.69 5.38 -2.30
C PHE A 67 7.19 5.69 -2.38
N PHE A 68 6.60 6.22 -1.31
CA PHE A 68 5.17 6.50 -1.28
C PHE A 68 4.78 7.55 -2.33
N TRP A 69 5.54 8.63 -2.43
CA TRP A 69 5.27 9.71 -3.38
C TRP A 69 5.51 9.26 -4.83
N HIS A 70 6.71 8.77 -5.13
CA HIS A 70 7.16 8.66 -6.51
C HIS A 70 6.91 7.28 -7.11
N ASP A 71 7.11 6.19 -6.35
CA ASP A 71 6.83 4.86 -6.87
C ASP A 71 5.33 4.53 -6.77
N PHE A 72 4.70 4.83 -5.64
CA PHE A 72 3.30 4.46 -5.41
C PHE A 72 2.33 5.47 -6.00
N CYS A 73 2.36 6.74 -5.58
CA CYS A 73 1.39 7.73 -6.05
C CYS A 73 1.63 8.15 -7.51
N ASP A 74 2.83 8.61 -7.87
CA ASP A 74 3.07 9.20 -9.20
C ASP A 74 3.09 8.14 -10.31
N VAL A 75 3.56 6.93 -10.01
CA VAL A 75 3.70 5.86 -11.00
C VAL A 75 2.60 4.82 -10.89
N TYR A 76 2.50 4.11 -9.76
CA TYR A 76 1.64 2.93 -9.72
C TYR A 76 0.15 3.26 -9.67
N ILE A 77 -0.28 4.29 -8.93
CA ILE A 77 -1.69 4.72 -8.92
C ILE A 77 -2.12 5.13 -10.33
N GLU A 78 -1.33 5.91 -11.06
CA GLU A 78 -1.65 6.31 -12.43
C GLU A 78 -1.71 5.12 -13.40
N GLN A 79 -0.80 4.15 -13.26
CA GLN A 79 -0.86 2.91 -14.04
C GLN A 79 -2.11 2.08 -13.68
N SER A 80 -2.47 2.03 -12.39
CA SER A 80 -3.63 1.27 -11.93
C SER A 80 -4.94 1.82 -12.48
N LYS A 81 -5.09 3.14 -12.65
CA LYS A 81 -6.29 3.76 -13.26
C LYS A 81 -6.58 3.17 -14.64
N LYS A 82 -5.54 3.02 -15.48
CA LYS A 82 -5.65 2.40 -16.81
C LYS A 82 -6.05 0.93 -16.71
N GLN A 83 -5.47 0.18 -15.77
CA GLN A 83 -5.77 -1.24 -15.55
C GLN A 83 -7.17 -1.48 -14.96
N LEU A 84 -7.74 -0.50 -14.26
CA LEU A 84 -9.06 -0.60 -13.63
C LEU A 84 -10.21 -0.22 -14.58
N SER A 85 -9.91 0.40 -15.73
CA SER A 85 -10.93 0.68 -16.75
C SER A 85 -11.60 -0.61 -17.22
N LYS A 86 -12.94 -0.57 -17.34
CA LYS A 86 -13.76 -1.72 -17.78
C LYS A 86 -13.42 -2.14 -19.21
N GLU A 87 -13.10 -1.19 -20.08
CA GLU A 87 -12.75 -1.44 -21.48
C GLU A 87 -11.37 -2.08 -21.62
N ALA A 88 -10.44 -1.73 -20.73
CA ALA A 88 -9.03 -2.12 -20.85
C ALA A 88 -8.70 -3.46 -20.18
N SER A 89 -9.58 -4.04 -19.35
CA SER A 89 -9.21 -5.20 -18.53
C SER A 89 -10.36 -6.09 -18.06
N SER A 90 -10.09 -7.40 -18.13
CA SER A 90 -10.99 -8.44 -17.59
C SER A 90 -11.25 -8.24 -16.10
N LYS A 91 -12.41 -8.71 -15.62
CA LYS A 91 -12.79 -8.65 -14.19
C LYS A 91 -11.70 -9.23 -13.28
N LYS A 92 -11.10 -10.37 -13.68
CA LYS A 92 -10.01 -11.02 -12.95
C LYS A 92 -8.78 -10.12 -12.82
N ARG A 93 -8.37 -9.44 -13.89
CA ARG A 93 -7.22 -8.53 -13.88
C ARG A 93 -7.48 -7.31 -12.99
N ARG A 94 -8.67 -6.72 -13.09
CA ARG A 94 -9.08 -5.59 -12.23
C ARG A 94 -9.03 -5.95 -10.75
N THR A 95 -9.54 -7.14 -10.39
CA THR A 95 -9.46 -7.63 -9.00
C THR A 95 -8.02 -7.83 -8.53
N LEU A 96 -7.11 -8.28 -9.39
CA LEU A 96 -5.69 -8.39 -9.04
C LEU A 96 -5.08 -7.02 -8.79
N THR A 97 -5.31 -6.03 -9.66
CA THR A 97 -4.83 -4.65 -9.46
C THR A 97 -5.38 -4.05 -8.16
N GLN A 98 -6.67 -4.24 -7.86
CA GLN A 98 -7.27 -3.82 -6.58
C GLN A 98 -6.57 -4.45 -5.37
N ASN A 99 -6.22 -5.75 -5.45
CA ASN A 99 -5.49 -6.45 -4.39
C ASN A 99 -4.10 -5.85 -4.18
N VAL A 100 -3.38 -5.54 -5.27
CA VAL A 100 -2.05 -4.95 -5.20
C VAL A 100 -2.11 -3.54 -4.62
N LEU A 101 -3.04 -2.70 -5.08
CA LEU A 101 -3.25 -1.34 -4.56
C LEU A 101 -3.45 -1.34 -3.03
N VAL A 102 -4.38 -2.16 -2.54
CA VAL A 102 -4.68 -2.18 -1.11
C VAL A 102 -3.56 -2.82 -0.30
N TYR A 103 -2.88 -3.84 -0.85
CA TYR A 103 -1.73 -4.46 -0.19
C TYR A 103 -0.58 -3.46 -0.03
N VAL A 104 -0.26 -2.70 -1.09
CA VAL A 104 0.79 -1.68 -1.06
C VAL A 104 0.41 -0.57 -0.10
N LEU A 105 -0.81 -0.02 -0.18
CA LEU A 105 -1.28 1.01 0.74
C LEU A 105 -1.20 0.54 2.19
N PHE A 106 -1.75 -0.63 2.52
CA PHE A 106 -1.74 -1.14 3.89
C PHE A 106 -0.32 -1.35 4.42
N SER A 107 0.59 -1.82 3.58
CA SER A 107 2.01 -1.96 3.95
C SER A 107 2.66 -0.59 4.20
N CYS A 108 2.37 0.41 3.36
CA CYS A 108 2.84 1.78 3.57
C CYS A 108 2.32 2.38 4.88
N LEU A 109 1.03 2.19 5.21
CA LEU A 109 0.47 2.70 6.46
C LEU A 109 1.22 2.14 7.67
N LYS A 110 1.49 0.82 7.68
CA LYS A 110 2.27 0.18 8.74
C LYS A 110 3.68 0.76 8.86
N LEU A 111 4.40 0.87 7.74
CA LEU A 111 5.75 1.43 7.72
C LEU A 111 5.78 2.92 8.13
N LEU A 112 4.75 3.69 7.79
CA LEU A 112 4.65 5.13 8.10
C LEU A 112 4.18 5.38 9.54
N HIS A 113 3.58 4.39 10.20
CA HIS A 113 2.95 4.56 11.51
C HIS A 113 3.88 5.12 12.60
N PRO A 114 5.17 4.72 12.70
CA PRO A 114 6.09 5.32 13.67
C PRO A 114 6.34 6.82 13.46
N PHE A 115 6.06 7.35 12.26
CA PHE A 115 6.30 8.75 11.90
C PHE A 115 5.01 9.58 11.83
N LEU A 116 3.88 8.94 11.49
CA LEU A 116 2.58 9.59 11.26
C LEU A 116 1.44 8.79 11.91
N PRO A 117 1.45 8.58 13.24
CA PRO A 117 0.57 7.61 13.90
C PRO A 117 -0.92 7.93 13.70
N PHE A 118 -1.33 9.18 13.89
CA PHE A 118 -2.74 9.56 13.80
C PHE A 118 -3.31 9.43 12.38
N VAL A 119 -2.62 9.98 11.37
CA VAL A 119 -3.09 9.93 9.97
C VAL A 119 -3.13 8.49 9.45
N THR A 120 -2.12 7.69 9.77
CA THR A 120 -2.08 6.29 9.32
C THR A 120 -3.14 5.44 10.03
N GLU A 121 -3.39 5.70 11.31
CA GLU A 121 -4.46 5.05 12.09
C GLU A 121 -5.84 5.39 11.52
N GLU A 122 -6.16 6.67 11.29
CA GLU A 122 -7.45 7.08 10.72
C GLU A 122 -7.74 6.38 9.38
N ILE A 123 -6.74 6.36 8.49
CA ILE A 123 -6.87 5.68 7.20
C ILE A 123 -7.01 4.17 7.39
N TYR A 124 -6.22 3.57 8.28
CA TYR A 124 -6.35 2.17 8.62
C TYR A 124 -7.76 1.85 9.11
N GLN A 125 -8.37 2.69 9.94
CA GLN A 125 -9.74 2.53 10.44
C GLN A 125 -10.80 2.55 9.33
N MET A 126 -10.52 3.12 8.16
CA MET A 126 -11.40 3.07 7.00
C MET A 126 -11.25 1.81 6.14
N LEU A 127 -10.15 1.06 6.25
CA LEU A 127 -9.93 -0.15 5.45
C LEU A 127 -10.91 -1.28 5.83
N PRO A 128 -11.59 -1.91 4.84
CA PRO A 128 -12.57 -2.99 5.07
C PRO A 128 -11.87 -4.34 5.30
N LEU A 129 -11.18 -4.51 6.43
CA LEU A 129 -10.42 -5.73 6.75
C LEU A 129 -11.30 -6.79 7.45
N LYS A 130 -11.16 -8.07 7.06
CA LYS A 130 -11.89 -9.20 7.67
C LYS A 130 -11.47 -9.45 9.12
N ASN A 131 -10.15 -9.43 9.39
CA ASN A 131 -9.56 -9.70 10.70
C ASN A 131 -8.85 -8.46 11.25
N LYS A 132 -9.50 -7.31 11.14
CA LYS A 132 -8.96 -6.01 11.56
C LYS A 132 -8.58 -6.03 13.04
N LYS A 133 -7.34 -5.71 13.38
CA LYS A 133 -6.96 -5.46 14.78
C LYS A 133 -7.52 -4.13 15.27
N ARG A 134 -7.60 -3.94 16.59
CA ARG A 134 -8.13 -2.72 17.22
C ARG A 134 -7.43 -1.44 16.73
N SER A 135 -6.11 -1.50 16.53
CA SER A 135 -5.29 -0.39 16.04
C SER A 135 -4.23 -0.90 15.07
N LEU A 136 -3.75 -0.01 14.19
CA LEU A 136 -2.63 -0.28 13.30
C LEU A 136 -1.35 -0.62 14.08
N MET A 137 -1.17 -0.08 15.28
CA MET A 137 0.01 -0.29 16.13
C MET A 137 0.23 -1.76 16.51
N VAL A 138 -0.84 -2.56 16.55
CA VAL A 138 -0.78 -3.99 16.93
C VAL A 138 -0.88 -4.92 15.71
N GLU A 139 -0.77 -4.39 14.51
CA GLU A 139 -0.65 -5.18 13.29
C GLU A 139 0.78 -5.71 13.11
N ASN A 140 0.93 -6.82 12.39
CA ASN A 140 2.24 -7.40 12.14
C ASN A 140 3.10 -6.46 11.27
N TRP A 141 4.33 -6.22 11.73
CA TRP A 141 5.30 -5.36 11.05
C TRP A 141 5.67 -5.92 9.66
N PRO A 142 5.83 -5.07 8.62
CA PRO A 142 6.23 -5.54 7.28
C PRO A 142 7.71 -5.97 7.20
N GLU A 143 7.98 -7.09 6.54
CA GLU A 143 9.33 -7.65 6.27
C GLU A 143 9.85 -7.37 4.85
#